data_AF-A0A2H6FW26-F1
#
_entry.id   AF-A0A2H6FW26-F1
#
_cell.length_a   1.000
_cell.length_b   1.000
_cell.length_c   1.000
_cell.angle_alpha   90.00
_cell.angle_beta   90.00
_cell.angle_gamma   90.00
#
_symmetry.space_group_name_H-M   'P 1'
#
loop_
_entity.id
_entity.type
_entity.pdbx_description
1 polymer ?
#
loop_
_entity_poly.entity_id
_entity_poly.type
_entity_poly.pdbx_seq_one_letter_code
_entity_poly.pdbx_strand_id
1 'polypeptide(L)'
;MKNLEIARVFNDIADILEIKGDNPFRIRAYRRAAQNIEGFAKDVAETPPDELKKIPGIGQDLAEKIREYTGTGRLEAYEELKKAVPPGLVSLLSIPGIGPRTAKMLFEKSKIKNIDDLERLAKKGKLRELHGIQAKTEEHILKGIAMIKRRAGRYPLGTVLPLAEDILTRLEKTAPVKDLYLAGSHSLDEIVDAARGLKTTGTSPLLTTQKALLSREDWA
;
A
#
# COMPACT_ATOMS: atom_id res chain seq x y z
N MET A 1 -9.20 -10.95 0.33
CA MET A 1 -8.72 -10.83 -1.06
C MET A 1 -7.21 -10.68 -1.03
N LYS A 2 -6.48 -11.77 -1.29
CA LYS A 2 -5.00 -11.78 -1.26
C LYS A 2 -4.38 -11.14 -2.52
N ASN A 3 -5.19 -10.85 -3.54
CA ASN A 3 -4.75 -10.28 -4.82
C ASN A 3 -3.93 -9.00 -4.64
N LEU A 4 -4.41 -8.06 -3.82
CA LEU A 4 -3.72 -6.78 -3.59
C LEU A 4 -2.36 -6.98 -2.91
N GLU A 5 -2.24 -7.96 -2.02
CA GLU A 5 -0.97 -8.27 -1.35
C GLU A 5 0.02 -8.89 -2.34
N ILE A 6 -0.42 -9.86 -3.14
CA ILE A 6 0.41 -10.51 -4.16
C ILE A 6 0.86 -9.52 -5.22
N ALA A 7 -0.04 -8.64 -5.69
CA ALA A 7 0.28 -7.58 -6.63
C ALA A 7 1.34 -6.61 -6.06
N ARG A 8 1.25 -6.26 -4.78
CA ARG A 8 2.27 -5.44 -4.10
C ARG A 8 3.63 -6.15 -4.06
N VAL A 9 3.67 -7.42 -3.66
CA VAL A 9 4.92 -8.20 -3.64
C VAL A 9 5.55 -8.29 -5.02
N PHE A 10 4.75 -8.51 -6.07
CA PHE A 10 5.24 -8.60 -7.44
C PHE A 10 5.76 -7.24 -7.95
N ASN A 11 5.11 -6.14 -7.55
CA ASN A 11 5.63 -4.79 -7.82
C ASN A 11 6.97 -4.55 -7.12
N ASP A 12 7.08 -4.89 -5.84
CA ASP A 12 8.33 -4.72 -5.08
C ASP A 12 9.48 -5.54 -5.70
N ILE A 13 9.20 -6.76 -6.19
CA ILE A 13 10.19 -7.56 -6.93
C ILE A 13 10.63 -6.82 -8.19
N ALA A 14 9.69 -6.28 -8.97
CA ALA A 14 10.02 -5.51 -10.16
C ALA A 14 10.86 -4.26 -9.84
N ASP A 15 10.54 -3.55 -8.75
CA ASP A 15 11.30 -2.41 -8.25
C ASP A 15 12.75 -2.78 -7.90
N ILE A 16 12.93 -3.88 -7.16
CA ILE A 16 14.27 -4.38 -6.80
C ILE A 16 15.06 -4.80 -8.05
N LEU A 17 14.44 -5.54 -8.97
CA LEU A 17 15.09 -5.98 -10.21
C LEU A 17 15.51 -4.80 -11.08
N GLU A 18 14.69 -3.75 -11.15
CA GLU A 18 15.00 -2.53 -11.89
C GLU A 18 16.20 -1.79 -11.29
N ILE A 19 16.30 -1.71 -9.96
CA ILE A 19 17.46 -1.08 -9.31
C ILE A 19 18.75 -1.88 -9.57
N LYS A 20 18.67 -3.20 -9.49
CA LYS A 20 19.78 -4.10 -9.82
C LYS A 20 20.18 -4.02 -11.30
N GLY A 21 19.33 -3.49 -12.17
CA GLY A 21 19.56 -3.46 -13.61
C GLY A 21 19.47 -4.85 -14.23
N ASP A 22 18.59 -5.72 -13.69
CA ASP A 22 18.32 -7.05 -14.24
C ASP A 22 17.57 -6.94 -15.59
N ASN A 23 17.25 -8.08 -16.19
CA ASN A 23 16.66 -8.18 -17.51
C ASN A 23 15.33 -7.37 -17.63
N PRO A 24 15.24 -6.39 -18.55
CA PRO A 24 14.04 -5.59 -18.78
C PRO A 24 12.78 -6.40 -19.10
N PHE A 25 12.93 -7.59 -19.71
CA PHE A 25 11.80 -8.49 -19.97
C PHE A 25 11.22 -9.07 -18.69
N ARG A 26 12.07 -9.45 -17.73
CA ARG A 26 11.63 -9.97 -16.43
C ARG A 26 10.93 -8.88 -15.61
N ILE A 27 11.50 -7.67 -15.56
CA ILE A 27 10.90 -6.53 -14.87
C ILE A 27 9.49 -6.25 -15.41
N ARG A 28 9.34 -6.19 -16.75
CA ARG A 28 8.03 -6.00 -17.39
C ARG A 28 7.06 -7.13 -17.11
N ALA A 29 7.53 -8.39 -17.03
CA ALA A 29 6.69 -9.52 -16.70
C ALA A 29 6.10 -9.41 -15.29
N TYR A 30 6.91 -9.09 -14.29
CA TYR A 30 6.43 -8.88 -12.92
C TYR A 30 5.44 -7.70 -12.80
N ARG A 31 5.71 -6.58 -13.48
CA ARG A 31 4.78 -5.43 -13.52
C ARG A 31 3.43 -5.79 -14.15
N ARG A 32 3.45 -6.47 -15.29
CA ARG A 32 2.21 -6.91 -15.96
C ARG A 32 1.44 -7.91 -15.12
N ALA A 33 2.13 -8.85 -14.49
CA ALA A 33 1.52 -9.81 -13.59
C ALA A 33 0.87 -9.09 -12.39
N ALA A 34 1.56 -8.16 -11.74
CA ALA A 34 0.99 -7.37 -10.64
C ALA A 34 -0.29 -6.63 -11.06
N GLN A 35 -0.27 -5.94 -12.20
CA GLN A 35 -1.42 -5.21 -12.73
C GLN A 35 -2.61 -6.14 -13.03
N ASN A 36 -2.34 -7.30 -13.64
CA ASN A 36 -3.40 -8.23 -14.00
C ASN A 36 -3.97 -8.96 -12.77
N ILE A 37 -3.16 -9.24 -11.75
CA ILE A 37 -3.61 -9.81 -10.47
C ILE A 37 -4.48 -8.81 -9.72
N GLU A 38 -4.09 -7.53 -9.69
CA GLU A 38 -4.85 -6.46 -9.05
C GLU A 38 -6.24 -6.27 -9.69
N GLY A 39 -6.32 -6.35 -11.02
CA GLY A 39 -7.58 -6.27 -11.78
C GLY A 39 -8.35 -7.59 -11.89
N PHE A 40 -7.85 -8.69 -11.32
CA PHE A 40 -8.50 -9.99 -11.47
C PHE A 40 -9.71 -10.11 -10.56
N ALA A 41 -10.86 -10.48 -11.14
CA ALA A 41 -12.14 -10.52 -10.43
C ALA A 41 -12.24 -11.64 -9.38
N LYS A 42 -11.49 -12.73 -9.55
CA LYS A 42 -11.46 -13.86 -8.60
C LYS A 42 -10.26 -13.75 -7.68
N ASP A 43 -10.30 -14.39 -6.51
CA ASP A 43 -9.11 -14.48 -5.66
C ASP A 43 -8.08 -15.40 -6.31
N VAL A 44 -6.88 -14.90 -6.58
CA VAL A 44 -5.80 -15.70 -7.18
C VAL A 44 -5.34 -16.83 -6.25
N ALA A 45 -5.63 -16.73 -4.95
CA ALA A 45 -5.36 -17.78 -3.98
C ALA A 45 -6.27 -19.01 -4.13
N GLU A 46 -7.49 -18.80 -4.62
CA GLU A 46 -8.49 -19.87 -4.83
C GLU A 46 -8.52 -20.37 -6.27
N THR A 47 -7.76 -19.71 -7.16
CA THR A 47 -7.75 -20.01 -8.59
C THR A 47 -6.75 -21.14 -8.89
N PRO A 48 -7.15 -22.19 -9.62
CA PRO A 48 -6.25 -23.29 -9.97
C PRO A 48 -5.14 -22.84 -10.93
N PRO A 49 -3.97 -23.53 -10.93
CA PRO A 49 -2.80 -23.14 -11.73
C PRO A 49 -3.07 -22.98 -13.23
N ASP A 50 -3.93 -23.83 -13.78
CA ASP A 50 -4.26 -23.81 -15.21
C ASP A 50 -5.12 -22.60 -15.60
N GLU A 51 -5.85 -22.03 -14.64
CA GLU A 51 -6.60 -20.79 -14.82
C GLU A 51 -5.70 -19.57 -14.57
N LEU A 52 -4.76 -19.65 -13.62
CA LEU A 52 -3.73 -18.60 -13.42
C LEU A 52 -2.88 -18.40 -14.68
N LYS A 53 -2.49 -19.48 -15.37
CA LYS A 53 -1.73 -19.44 -16.63
C LYS A 53 -2.50 -18.80 -17.80
N LYS A 54 -3.84 -18.68 -17.70
CA LYS A 54 -4.65 -17.99 -18.72
C LYS A 54 -4.60 -16.48 -18.55
N ILE A 55 -4.15 -15.99 -17.40
CA ILE A 55 -4.02 -14.55 -17.15
C ILE A 55 -2.86 -14.03 -18.02
N PRO A 56 -3.09 -12.99 -18.85
CA PRO A 56 -2.04 -12.41 -19.68
C PRO A 56 -0.81 -12.05 -18.86
N GLY A 57 0.38 -12.45 -19.32
CA GLY A 57 1.63 -12.12 -18.63
C GLY A 57 1.94 -12.96 -17.38
N ILE A 58 1.09 -13.92 -16.99
CA ILE A 58 1.40 -14.92 -15.96
C ILE A 58 1.76 -16.23 -16.65
N GLY A 59 3.07 -16.51 -16.73
CA GLY A 59 3.59 -17.79 -17.20
C GLY A 59 3.64 -18.85 -16.10
N GLN A 60 4.23 -20.01 -16.41
CA GLN A 60 4.38 -21.10 -15.45
C GLN A 60 5.16 -20.70 -14.19
N ASP A 61 6.31 -20.03 -14.35
CA ASP A 61 7.14 -19.57 -13.23
C ASP A 61 6.38 -18.62 -12.28
N LEU A 62 5.64 -17.65 -12.84
CA LEU A 62 4.86 -16.70 -12.05
C LEU A 62 3.66 -17.37 -11.35
N ALA A 63 3.00 -18.33 -12.01
CA ALA A 63 1.91 -19.10 -11.41
C ALA A 63 2.41 -19.97 -10.23
N GLU A 64 3.60 -20.54 -10.34
CA GLU A 64 4.24 -21.30 -9.25
C GLU A 64 4.58 -20.38 -8.07
N LYS A 65 5.11 -19.18 -8.33
CA LYS A 65 5.37 -18.16 -7.28
C LYS A 65 4.11 -17.67 -6.58
N ILE A 66 3.01 -17.50 -7.31
CA ILE A 66 1.72 -17.17 -6.70
C ILE A 66 1.29 -18.27 -5.73
N ARG A 67 1.44 -19.55 -6.11
CA ARG A 67 1.12 -20.68 -5.24
C ARG A 67 2.02 -20.78 -4.01
N GLU A 68 3.31 -20.56 -4.18
CA GLU A 68 4.27 -20.52 -3.07
C GLU A 68 3.84 -19.47 -2.05
N TYR A 69 3.50 -18.27 -2.50
CA TYR A 69 3.05 -17.18 -1.65
C TYR A 69 1.69 -17.49 -0.99
N THR A 70 0.74 -18.11 -1.70
CA THR A 70 -0.58 -18.39 -1.13
C THR A 70 -0.55 -19.50 -0.09
N GLY A 71 0.35 -20.47 -0.24
CA GLY A 71 0.55 -21.58 0.70
C GLY A 71 1.41 -21.22 1.91
N THR A 72 2.52 -20.49 1.72
CA THR A 72 3.49 -20.19 2.80
C THR A 72 3.33 -18.78 3.38
N GLY A 73 2.65 -17.89 2.67
CA GLY A 73 2.59 -16.45 2.99
C GLY A 73 3.90 -15.71 2.69
N ARG A 74 4.88 -16.37 2.09
CA ARG A 74 6.22 -15.83 1.79
C ARG A 74 6.64 -16.23 0.39
N LEU A 75 7.59 -15.48 -0.16
CA LEU A 75 8.20 -15.81 -1.44
C LEU A 75 9.71 -15.78 -1.26
N GLU A 76 10.37 -16.93 -1.37
CA GLU A 76 11.81 -17.06 -1.13
C GLU A 76 12.60 -16.11 -2.03
N ALA A 77 12.23 -16.05 -3.32
CA ALA A 77 12.83 -15.15 -4.29
C ALA A 77 12.73 -13.67 -3.86
N TYR A 78 11.66 -13.27 -3.19
CA TYR A 78 11.51 -11.89 -2.69
C TYR A 78 12.39 -11.64 -1.47
N GLU A 79 12.49 -12.61 -0.56
CA GLU A 79 13.35 -12.49 0.63
C GLU A 79 14.84 -12.42 0.26
N GLU A 80 15.28 -13.23 -0.71
CA GLU A 80 16.64 -13.19 -1.24
C GLU A 80 16.94 -11.84 -1.91
N LEU A 81 16.02 -11.36 -2.73
CA LEU A 81 16.16 -10.05 -3.39
C LEU A 81 16.21 -8.91 -2.37
N LYS A 82 15.42 -8.97 -1.30
CA LYS A 82 15.49 -8.01 -0.20
C LYS A 82 16.84 -8.00 0.50
N LYS A 83 17.45 -9.16 0.75
CA LYS A 83 18.79 -9.26 1.37
C LYS A 83 19.89 -8.69 0.48
N ALA A 84 19.73 -8.79 -0.84
CA ALA A 84 20.70 -8.27 -1.80
C ALA A 84 20.67 -6.73 -1.93
N VAL A 85 19.62 -6.07 -1.44
CA VAL A 85 19.45 -4.61 -1.55
C VAL A 85 19.74 -3.94 -0.19
N PRO A 86 20.54 -2.85 -0.16
CA PRO A 86 20.77 -2.11 1.08
C PRO A 86 19.45 -1.64 1.73
N PRO A 87 19.32 -1.72 3.07
CA PRO A 87 18.07 -1.39 3.77
C PRO A 87 17.61 0.06 3.55
N GLY A 88 18.56 0.97 3.32
CA GLY A 88 18.26 2.35 3.01
C GLY A 88 17.50 2.53 1.69
N LEU A 89 17.83 1.71 0.69
CA LEU A 89 17.18 1.76 -0.62
C LEU A 89 15.76 1.18 -0.57
N VAL A 90 15.56 0.11 0.21
CA VAL A 90 14.22 -0.44 0.48
C VAL A 90 13.34 0.57 1.21
N SER A 91 13.92 1.31 2.16
CA SER A 91 13.22 2.37 2.89
C SER A 91 12.79 3.52 1.97
N LEU A 92 13.62 3.88 0.97
CA LEU A 92 13.29 4.89 -0.02
C LEU A 92 12.18 4.45 -0.98
N LEU A 93 12.21 3.19 -1.44
CA LEU A 93 11.16 2.61 -2.29
C LEU A 93 9.80 2.57 -1.60
N SER A 94 9.79 2.44 -0.27
CA SER A 94 8.54 2.43 0.51
C SER A 94 7.84 3.79 0.50
N ILE A 95 8.53 4.87 0.11
CA ILE A 95 7.97 6.24 0.09
C ILE A 95 7.10 6.42 -1.17
N PRO A 96 5.80 6.69 -1.01
CA PRO A 96 4.93 6.99 -2.14
C PRO A 96 5.48 8.17 -2.95
N GLY A 97 5.61 7.99 -4.27
CA GLY A 97 6.16 9.01 -5.18
C GLY A 97 7.65 8.85 -5.48
N ILE A 98 8.35 7.91 -4.83
CA ILE A 98 9.73 7.53 -5.20
C ILE A 98 9.68 6.23 -6.00
N GLY A 99 9.92 6.34 -7.30
CA GLY A 99 10.12 5.17 -8.16
C GLY A 99 11.54 4.59 -8.07
N PRO A 100 11.77 3.39 -8.63
CA PRO A 100 13.03 2.66 -8.52
C PRO A 100 14.20 3.41 -9.17
N ARG A 101 13.96 4.06 -10.31
CA ARG A 101 14.95 4.93 -10.97
C ARG A 101 15.37 6.11 -10.10
N THR A 102 14.41 6.76 -9.45
CA THR A 102 14.66 7.89 -8.55
C THR A 102 15.36 7.43 -7.27
N ALA A 103 14.93 6.31 -6.68
CA ALA A 103 15.56 5.71 -5.51
C ALA A 103 17.04 5.37 -5.76
N LYS A 104 17.34 4.74 -6.91
CA LYS A 104 18.72 4.46 -7.34
C LYS A 104 19.54 5.74 -7.48
N MET A 105 19.00 6.76 -8.16
CA MET A 105 19.69 8.03 -8.33
C MET A 105 19.96 8.74 -6.99
N LEU A 106 19.00 8.74 -6.05
CA LEU A 106 19.15 9.34 -4.72
C LEU A 106 20.21 8.61 -3.90
N PHE A 107 20.27 7.28 -4.01
CA PHE A 107 21.25 6.46 -3.34
C PHE A 107 22.66 6.66 -3.89
N GLU A 108 22.82 6.70 -5.22
CA GLU A 108 24.13 6.86 -5.88
C GLU A 108 24.67 8.30 -5.78
N LYS A 109 23.85 9.32 -6.10
CA LYS A 109 24.32 10.71 -6.17
C LYS A 109 24.36 11.41 -4.82
N SER A 110 23.36 11.18 -3.98
CA SER A 110 23.20 11.93 -2.72
C SER A 110 23.60 11.11 -1.50
N LYS A 111 23.99 9.83 -1.67
CA LYS A 111 24.35 8.88 -0.60
C LYS A 111 23.31 8.85 0.54
N ILE A 112 22.05 9.10 0.20
CA ILE A 112 20.95 9.12 1.15
C ILE A 112 20.65 7.67 1.54
N LYS A 113 20.86 7.36 2.82
CA LYS A 113 20.58 6.02 3.36
C LYS A 113 19.29 5.99 4.17
N ASN A 114 18.84 7.13 4.69
CA ASN A 114 17.74 7.20 5.64
C ASN A 114 16.65 8.17 5.17
N ILE A 115 15.42 7.94 5.64
CA ILE A 115 14.25 8.79 5.37
C ILE A 115 14.47 10.21 5.91
N ASP A 116 15.12 10.36 7.06
CA ASP A 116 15.40 11.68 7.65
C ASP A 116 16.39 12.51 6.82
N ASP A 117 17.42 11.86 6.25
CA ASP A 117 18.37 12.54 5.37
C ASP A 117 17.68 13.04 4.10
N LEU A 118 16.76 12.23 3.54
CA LEU A 118 15.93 12.63 2.41
C LEU A 118 15.05 13.82 2.76
N GLU A 119 14.38 13.79 3.92
CA GLU A 119 13.50 14.86 4.37
C GLU A 119 14.25 16.19 4.53
N ARG A 120 15.46 16.18 5.13
CA ARG A 120 16.28 17.38 5.26
C ARG A 120 16.66 17.97 3.91
N LEU A 121 17.01 17.13 2.93
CA LEU A 121 17.39 17.59 1.59
C LEU A 121 16.19 18.13 0.82
N ALA A 122 15.03 17.47 0.93
CA ALA A 122 13.77 17.91 0.36
C ALA A 122 13.33 19.27 0.94
N LYS A 123 13.41 19.44 2.27
CA LYS A 123 13.09 20.71 2.95
C LYS A 123 14.02 21.86 2.56
N LYS A 124 15.27 21.55 2.23
CA LYS A 124 16.27 22.53 1.76
C LYS A 124 16.15 22.84 0.26
N GLY A 125 15.20 22.23 -0.47
CA GLY A 125 15.05 22.41 -1.92
C GLY A 125 16.16 21.78 -2.75
N LYS A 126 17.07 21.01 -2.13
CA LYS A 126 18.26 20.44 -2.78
C LYS A 126 17.92 19.25 -3.67
N LEU A 127 16.72 18.66 -3.53
CA LEU A 127 16.32 17.57 -4.43
C LEU A 127 16.05 18.07 -5.85
N ARG A 128 15.69 19.35 -6.02
CA ARG A 128 15.44 19.98 -7.33
C ARG A 128 16.69 20.09 -8.21
N GLU A 129 17.87 20.07 -7.60
CA GLU A 129 19.16 20.09 -8.33
C GLU A 129 19.42 18.75 -9.03
N LEU A 130 18.69 17.69 -8.68
CA LEU A 130 18.82 16.38 -9.30
C LEU A 130 17.96 16.27 -10.55
N HIS A 131 18.57 15.76 -11.63
CA HIS A 131 17.91 15.56 -12.91
C HIS A 131 16.64 14.69 -12.77
N GLY A 132 15.49 15.26 -13.14
CA GLY A 132 14.19 14.58 -13.10
C GLY A 132 13.34 14.85 -11.84
N ILE A 133 13.84 15.61 -10.85
CA ILE A 133 13.04 16.03 -9.70
C ILE A 133 12.62 17.49 -9.88
N GLN A 134 11.31 17.70 -10.04
CA GLN A 134 10.70 19.03 -10.08
C GLN A 134 10.11 19.39 -8.72
N ALA A 135 9.72 20.66 -8.54
CA ALA A 135 9.09 21.15 -7.30
C ALA A 135 7.86 20.31 -6.90
N LYS A 136 7.04 19.89 -7.87
CA LYS A 136 5.87 19.03 -7.62
C LYS A 136 6.26 17.65 -7.12
N THR A 137 7.29 17.04 -7.70
CA THR A 137 7.82 15.74 -7.26
C THR A 137 8.39 15.83 -5.85
N GLU A 138 9.14 16.89 -5.54
CA GLU A 138 9.67 17.12 -4.19
C GLU A 138 8.54 17.29 -3.15
N GLU A 139 7.49 18.04 -3.48
CA GLU A 139 6.31 18.18 -2.63
C GLU A 139 5.61 16.83 -2.40
N HIS A 140 5.48 16.02 -3.45
CA HIS A 140 4.92 14.67 -3.36
C HIS A 140 5.77 13.76 -2.46
N ILE A 141 7.10 13.83 -2.57
CA ILE A 141 8.03 13.10 -1.70
C ILE A 141 7.86 13.53 -0.25
N LEU A 142 7.81 14.84 0.04
CA LEU A 142 7.59 15.36 1.40
C LEU A 142 6.25 14.89 1.98
N LYS A 143 5.18 14.88 1.16
CA LYS A 143 3.88 14.32 1.55
C LYS A 143 3.97 12.82 1.84
N GLY A 144 4.70 12.06 1.03
CA GLY A 144 4.94 10.62 1.22
C GLY A 144 5.70 10.32 2.52
N ILE A 145 6.77 11.07 2.80
CA ILE A 145 7.53 10.99 4.06
C ILE A 145 6.62 11.29 5.25
N ALA A 146 5.83 12.37 5.17
CA ALA A 146 4.89 12.74 6.22
C ALA A 146 3.84 11.65 6.46
N MET A 147 3.36 10.98 5.41
CA MET A 147 2.40 9.88 5.52
C MET A 147 3.00 8.67 6.25
N ILE A 148 4.25 8.29 5.95
CA ILE A 148 4.94 7.20 6.65
C ILE A 148 5.17 7.55 8.11
N LYS A 149 5.62 8.77 8.41
CA LYS A 149 5.80 9.23 9.80
C LYS A 149 4.47 9.29 10.57
N ARG A 150 3.37 9.64 9.90
CA ARG A 150 2.03 9.66 10.49
C ARG A 150 1.49 8.25 10.77
N ARG A 151 1.77 7.26 9.91
CA ARG A 151 1.39 5.85 10.13
C ARG A 151 2.07 5.22 11.35
N ALA A 152 3.19 5.78 11.81
CA ALA A 152 3.86 5.34 13.03
C ALA A 152 3.27 5.97 14.32
N GLY A 153 2.37 6.96 14.20
CA GLY A 153 1.81 7.70 15.33
C GLY A 153 0.41 7.24 15.70
N ARG A 154 0.21 6.81 16.96
CA ARG A 154 -1.13 6.67 17.56
C ARG A 154 -1.67 8.06 17.91
N TYR A 155 -2.90 8.35 17.53
CA TYR A 155 -3.58 9.59 17.89
C TYR A 155 -4.60 9.35 19.01
N PRO A 156 -4.73 10.28 19.99
CA PRO A 156 -5.77 10.18 21.01
C PRO A 156 -7.18 10.17 20.40
N LEU A 157 -8.04 9.29 20.90
CA LEU A 157 -9.41 9.12 20.40
C LEU A 157 -10.19 10.45 20.42
N GLY A 158 -10.06 11.22 21.50
CA GLY A 158 -10.74 12.52 21.63
C GLY A 158 -10.32 13.57 20.59
N THR A 159 -9.17 13.40 19.93
CA THR A 159 -8.73 14.30 18.85
C THR A 159 -9.29 13.89 17.50
N VAL A 160 -9.41 12.58 17.23
CA VAL A 160 -9.77 12.07 15.89
C VAL A 160 -11.27 11.79 15.76
N LEU A 161 -11.95 11.41 16.86
CA LEU A 161 -13.38 11.08 16.84
C LEU A 161 -14.25 12.24 16.33
N PRO A 162 -14.08 13.51 16.78
CA PRO A 162 -14.90 14.62 16.27
C PRO A 162 -14.69 14.87 14.77
N LEU A 163 -13.47 14.64 14.27
CA LEU A 163 -13.16 14.78 12.84
C LEU A 163 -13.81 13.66 12.01
N ALA A 164 -13.80 12.44 12.52
CA ALA A 164 -14.46 11.31 11.87
C ALA A 164 -15.98 11.46 11.83
N GLU A 165 -16.59 11.99 12.90
CA GLU A 165 -18.01 12.31 12.97
C GLU A 165 -18.41 13.43 11.98
N ASP A 166 -17.57 14.46 11.79
CA ASP A 166 -17.82 15.49 10.76
C ASP A 166 -17.78 14.90 9.34
N ILE A 167 -16.82 14.02 9.05
CA ILE A 167 -16.73 13.32 7.76
C ILE A 167 -17.99 12.46 7.55
N LEU A 168 -18.42 11.70 8.55
CA LEU A 168 -19.63 10.87 8.50
C LEU A 168 -20.86 11.72 8.18
N THR A 169 -21.03 12.83 8.89
CA THR A 169 -22.15 13.78 8.71
C THR A 169 -22.18 14.36 7.29
N ARG A 170 -21.02 14.64 6.69
CA ARG A 170 -20.93 15.15 5.32
C ARG A 170 -21.25 14.06 4.29
N LEU A 171 -20.83 12.83 4.53
CA LEU A 171 -21.11 11.69 3.67
C LEU A 171 -22.59 11.31 3.71
N GLU A 172 -23.24 11.33 4.87
CA GLU A 172 -24.69 11.11 5.00
C GLU A 172 -25.51 12.07 4.14
N LYS A 173 -25.06 13.33 3.99
CA LYS A 173 -25.74 14.34 3.17
C LYS A 173 -25.56 14.17 1.67
N THR A 174 -24.53 13.42 1.23
CA THR A 174 -24.09 13.41 -0.17
C THR A 174 -24.14 12.03 -0.81
N ALA A 175 -24.03 10.95 -0.03
CA ALA A 175 -23.98 9.59 -0.53
C ALA A 175 -25.38 8.95 -0.52
N PRO A 176 -25.78 8.22 -1.59
CA PRO A 176 -27.04 7.49 -1.65
C PRO A 176 -26.93 6.16 -0.90
N VAL A 177 -26.58 6.20 0.38
CA VAL A 177 -26.40 5.03 1.25
C VAL A 177 -27.35 5.14 2.44
N LYS A 178 -27.95 4.01 2.82
CA LYS A 178 -29.02 3.97 3.82
C LYS A 178 -28.49 4.05 5.25
N ASP A 179 -27.33 3.46 5.50
CA ASP A 179 -26.67 3.42 6.80
C ASP A 179 -25.16 3.60 6.62
N LEU A 180 -24.56 4.49 7.41
CA LEU A 180 -23.12 4.73 7.48
C LEU A 180 -22.66 4.53 8.92
N TYR A 181 -21.58 3.78 9.11
CA TYR A 181 -21.00 3.54 10.43
C TYR A 181 -19.49 3.74 10.37
N LEU A 182 -18.93 4.29 11.45
CA LEU A 182 -17.48 4.23 11.67
C LEU A 182 -17.13 2.77 12.01
N ALA A 183 -16.33 2.13 11.17
CA ALA A 183 -15.86 0.76 11.37
C ALA A 183 -14.37 0.74 11.79
N GLY A 184 -14.01 -0.26 12.61
CA GLY A 184 -12.64 -0.49 13.12
C GLY A 184 -12.58 -0.44 14.66
N SER A 185 -12.19 -1.56 15.29
CA SER A 185 -12.09 -1.68 16.77
C SER A 185 -10.75 -1.21 17.34
N HIS A 186 -9.74 -1.06 16.49
CA HIS A 186 -8.39 -0.66 16.89
C HIS A 186 -7.93 0.46 15.96
N SER A 187 -7.99 1.68 16.51
CA SER A 187 -7.53 2.91 15.88
C SER A 187 -8.40 3.37 14.70
N LEU A 188 -8.71 4.66 14.67
CA LEU A 188 -9.07 5.39 13.45
C LEU A 188 -7.89 5.46 12.44
N ASP A 189 -7.02 4.44 12.39
CA ASP A 189 -5.91 4.32 11.42
C ASP A 189 -6.49 4.16 10.00
N GLU A 190 -7.66 3.54 9.89
CA GLU A 190 -8.32 3.28 8.63
C GLU A 190 -9.20 4.42 8.13
N ILE A 191 -9.58 5.44 8.91
CA ILE A 191 -10.56 6.44 8.41
C ILE A 191 -9.99 7.33 7.30
N VAL A 192 -8.67 7.45 7.20
CA VAL A 192 -8.00 8.08 6.03
C VAL A 192 -7.85 7.10 4.85
N ASP A 193 -7.71 5.80 5.09
CA ASP A 193 -7.63 4.76 4.04
C ASP A 193 -9.05 4.33 3.54
N ALA A 194 -10.08 4.43 4.37
CA ALA A 194 -11.48 4.12 4.09
C ALA A 194 -12.16 5.21 3.26
N ALA A 195 -11.70 6.47 3.35
CA ALA A 195 -12.12 7.53 2.44
C ALA A 195 -11.73 7.24 0.97
N ARG A 196 -10.80 6.31 0.72
CA ARG A 196 -10.45 5.82 -0.63
C ARG A 196 -11.14 4.49 -1.01
N GLY A 197 -11.86 3.88 -0.08
CA GLY A 197 -12.50 2.59 -0.25
C GLY A 197 -13.91 2.59 0.33
N LEU A 198 -14.80 3.41 -0.22
CA LEU A 198 -16.24 3.26 -0.02
C LEU A 198 -16.65 1.86 -0.50
N LYS A 199 -16.72 0.90 0.41
CA LYS A 199 -17.43 -0.35 0.17
C LYS A 199 -18.92 -0.06 0.36
N THR A 200 -19.65 0.06 -0.75
CA THR A 200 -21.09 -0.11 -0.75
C THR A 200 -21.37 -1.59 -0.54
N THR A 201 -21.49 -2.04 0.70
CA THR A 201 -21.97 -3.41 0.95
C THR A 201 -23.47 -3.45 0.69
N GLY A 202 -23.82 -3.83 -0.54
CA GLY A 202 -25.06 -4.55 -0.79
C GLY A 202 -25.07 -5.84 0.04
N THR A 203 -26.08 -5.93 0.89
CA THR A 203 -26.67 -7.13 1.49
C THR A 203 -25.76 -8.36 1.65
N SER A 204 -25.20 -8.55 2.85
CA SER A 204 -24.89 -9.90 3.35
C SER A 204 -25.00 -9.99 4.88
N PRO A 205 -25.64 -11.03 5.45
CA PRO A 205 -26.22 -11.03 6.80
C PRO A 205 -25.29 -11.58 7.88
N LEU A 206 -24.10 -10.99 8.09
CA LEU A 206 -23.16 -11.45 9.13
C LEU A 206 -22.64 -10.34 10.06
N LEU A 207 -23.35 -9.23 10.21
CA LEU A 207 -23.15 -8.29 11.32
C LEU A 207 -24.41 -8.23 12.19
N THR A 208 -24.86 -9.41 12.62
CA THR A 208 -25.71 -9.52 13.81
C THR A 208 -24.77 -9.54 15.01
N THR A 209 -25.08 -8.68 15.99
CA THR A 209 -24.51 -8.62 17.36
C THR A 209 -23.30 -7.73 17.59
N GLN A 210 -23.51 -6.40 17.63
CA GLN A 210 -23.16 -5.61 18.82
C GLN A 210 -23.94 -4.29 18.84
N LYS A 211 -25.26 -4.40 18.93
CA LYS A 211 -26.14 -3.31 19.37
C LYS A 211 -26.70 -3.70 20.73
N ALA A 212 -25.83 -3.70 21.74
CA ALA A 212 -26.21 -3.78 23.15
C ALA A 212 -25.01 -3.31 23.96
N LEU A 213 -25.28 -2.54 25.02
CA LEU A 213 -24.32 -1.93 25.95
C LEU A 213 -23.79 -0.59 25.47
N LEU A 214 -24.66 0.42 25.54
CA LEU A 214 -24.43 1.66 26.29
C LEU A 214 -25.78 2.41 26.36
N SER A 215 -26.78 1.76 26.98
CA SER A 215 -27.91 2.49 27.58
C SER A 215 -27.45 2.96 28.96
N ARG A 216 -27.72 4.22 29.24
CA ARG A 216 -27.12 5.02 30.31
C ARG A 216 -28.02 5.02 31.56
N GLU A 217 -28.61 3.88 31.91
CA GLU A 217 -29.61 3.78 32.99
C GLU A 217 -29.32 2.74 34.09
N ASP A 218 -28.24 1.95 34.03
CA ASP A 218 -27.91 0.96 35.07
C ASP A 218 -26.64 1.28 35.88
N TRP A 219 -26.45 2.55 36.24
CA TRP A 219 -25.49 2.95 37.28
C TRP A 219 -26.25 3.58 38.45
N ALA A 220 -26.78 2.71 39.32
CA ALA A 220 -27.11 3.08 40.70
C ALA A 220 -25.84 3.44 41.49
#